data_AF-A0A9E4MH06-F1
#
_entry.id   AF-A0A9E4MH06-F1
#
_cell.length_a   1.000
_cell.length_b   1.000
_cell.length_c   1.000
_cell.angle_alpha   90.00
_cell.angle_beta   90.00
_cell.angle_gamma   90.00
#
_symmetry.space_group_name_H-M   'P 1'
#
loop_
_entity.id
_entity.type
_entity.pdbx_description
1 polymer ?
#
loop_
_entity_poly.entity_id
_entity_poly.type
_entity_poly.pdbx_seq_one_letter_code
_entity_poly.pdbx_strand_id
1 'polypeptide(L)'
;MWRTMQMAAVALLLGGLMIIRPKGGELPRFGWTPSVFAEAAGPLSCYEQAQEETLLSRNAALRLCQGAVDVGPVRCFDAATDNTLLSDDLAVLLCQCATDTTPVACFERAQRETDLSDERIVGLCTARVIGTVGPNCARLY
;
A
#
# COMPACT_ATOMS: atom_id res chain seq x y z
N MET A 1 -4.06 -16.47 56.06
CA MET A 1 -5.12 -16.01 55.13
C MET A 1 -4.67 -16.50 53.75
N TRP A 2 -5.23 -17.47 53.03
CA TRP A 2 -6.58 -18.04 52.96
C TRP A 2 -6.56 -19.56 52.67
N ARG A 3 -7.72 -20.16 52.95
CA ARG A 3 -8.09 -21.58 52.87
C ARG A 3 -8.12 -22.13 51.44
N THR A 4 -7.87 -23.43 51.36
CA THR A 4 -8.30 -24.37 50.33
C THR A 4 -9.84 -24.39 50.18
N MET A 5 -10.36 -24.21 48.96
CA MET A 5 -11.75 -24.52 48.56
C MET A 5 -11.67 -24.98 47.08
N GLN A 6 -11.61 -26.27 46.77
CA GLN A 6 -12.65 -27.31 46.76
C GLN A 6 -13.62 -27.20 45.57
N MET A 7 -13.56 -28.26 44.76
CA MET A 7 -14.29 -28.51 43.53
C MET A 7 -15.80 -28.62 43.75
N ALA A 8 -16.59 -28.09 42.82
CA ALA A 8 -17.90 -28.63 42.45
C ALA A 8 -18.33 -28.08 41.07
N ALA A 9 -18.08 -28.86 40.02
CA ALA A 9 -18.69 -28.65 38.72
C ALA A 9 -20.10 -29.26 38.75
N VAL A 10 -21.12 -28.42 38.74
CA VAL A 10 -22.52 -28.85 38.55
C VAL A 10 -22.78 -28.87 37.04
N ALA A 11 -22.83 -30.08 36.48
CA ALA A 11 -23.21 -30.30 35.10
C ALA A 11 -24.73 -30.19 34.94
N LEU A 12 -25.20 -29.16 34.23
CA LEU A 12 -26.54 -29.08 33.67
C LEU A 12 -26.42 -29.23 32.15
N LEU A 13 -26.86 -30.38 31.63
CA LEU A 13 -27.15 -30.60 30.22
C LEU A 13 -28.66 -30.53 30.05
N LEU A 14 -29.15 -29.81 29.03
CA LEU A 14 -30.19 -30.23 28.08
C LEU A 14 -30.54 -29.07 27.10
N GLY A 15 -30.18 -29.25 25.80
CA GLY A 15 -30.69 -28.53 24.61
C GLY A 15 -29.99 -27.19 24.27
N GLY A 16 -29.02 -27.08 23.35
CA GLY A 16 -29.14 -27.20 21.87
C GLY A 16 -29.45 -25.80 21.29
N LEU A 17 -28.58 -25.03 20.62
CA LEU A 17 -27.64 -25.31 19.53
C LEU A 17 -26.47 -24.30 19.63
N MET A 18 -25.29 -24.71 20.12
CA MET A 18 -24.08 -23.89 20.02
C MET A 18 -23.51 -23.98 18.61
N ILE A 19 -23.30 -22.83 17.96
CA ILE A 19 -22.43 -22.67 16.82
C ILE A 19 -21.06 -23.24 17.20
N ILE A 20 -20.68 -24.36 16.60
CA ILE A 20 -19.38 -24.99 16.81
C ILE A 20 -18.33 -24.05 16.20
N ARG A 21 -17.58 -23.34 17.06
CA ARG A 21 -16.29 -22.76 16.66
C ARG A 21 -15.38 -23.91 16.27
N PRO A 22 -14.92 -24.01 15.00
CA PRO A 22 -13.96 -25.05 14.65
C PRO A 22 -12.71 -24.84 15.50
N LYS A 23 -12.34 -25.90 16.23
CA LYS A 23 -11.05 -26.02 16.90
C LYS A 23 -9.95 -25.72 15.88
N GLY A 24 -8.96 -24.94 16.31
CA GLY A 24 -7.75 -24.67 15.52
C GLY A 24 -7.21 -25.95 14.93
N GLY A 25 -7.42 -26.10 13.62
CA GLY A 25 -6.77 -27.09 12.81
C GLY A 25 -5.39 -26.53 12.49
N GLU A 26 -4.38 -27.16 13.06
CA GLU A 26 -2.99 -26.95 12.72
C GLU A 26 -2.84 -27.22 11.22
N LEU A 27 -2.70 -26.15 10.43
CA LEU A 27 -2.37 -26.28 9.02
C LEU A 27 -0.99 -26.97 8.92
N PRO A 28 -0.81 -27.91 7.98
CA PRO A 28 0.47 -28.58 7.80
C PRO A 28 1.56 -27.52 7.59
N ARG A 29 2.66 -27.64 8.35
CA ARG A 29 3.86 -26.80 8.28
C ARG A 29 4.61 -27.05 6.96
N PHE A 30 4.01 -26.73 5.83
CA PHE A 30 4.77 -26.33 4.67
C PHE A 30 5.34 -24.95 4.99
N GLY A 31 6.66 -24.82 4.94
CA GLY A 31 7.41 -23.59 5.28
C GLY A 31 7.14 -22.44 4.31
N TRP A 32 5.89 -22.00 4.22
CA TRP A 32 5.51 -20.74 3.59
C TRP A 32 5.63 -19.68 4.66
N THR A 33 6.70 -18.89 4.57
CA THR A 33 6.79 -17.66 5.34
C THR A 33 5.67 -16.72 4.87
N PRO A 34 4.93 -16.06 5.78
CA PRO A 34 3.87 -15.11 5.40
C PRO A 34 4.36 -13.91 4.56
N SER A 35 5.67 -13.77 4.35
CA SER A 35 6.31 -12.71 3.55
C SER A 35 5.82 -12.68 2.10
N VAL A 36 5.84 -13.83 1.41
CA VAL A 36 5.67 -13.85 -0.06
C VAL A 36 4.27 -13.40 -0.52
N PHE A 37 3.25 -13.58 0.32
CA PHE A 37 1.89 -13.12 0.02
C PHE A 37 1.69 -11.62 0.31
N ALA A 38 2.40 -11.05 1.28
CA ALA A 38 2.36 -9.62 1.55
C ALA A 38 2.99 -8.82 0.39
N GLU A 39 4.06 -9.35 -0.22
CA GLU A 39 4.75 -8.73 -1.35
C GLU A 39 3.95 -8.73 -2.66
N ALA A 40 3.03 -9.68 -2.84
CA ALA A 40 2.11 -9.72 -3.99
C ALA A 40 0.86 -8.85 -3.81
N ALA A 41 0.56 -8.43 -2.57
CA ALA A 41 -0.62 -7.60 -2.28
C ALA A 41 -0.43 -6.13 -2.68
N GLY A 42 0.81 -5.63 -2.70
CA GLY A 42 1.13 -4.21 -2.92
C GLY A 42 0.48 -3.58 -4.16
N PRO A 43 0.66 -4.13 -5.37
CA PRO A 43 0.05 -3.55 -6.58
C PRO A 43 -1.47 -3.60 -6.58
N LEU A 44 -2.07 -4.66 -6.03
CA LEU A 44 -3.52 -4.83 -6.00
C LEU A 44 -4.17 -3.87 -4.99
N SER A 45 -3.61 -3.77 -3.77
CA SER A 45 -4.11 -2.85 -2.75
C SER A 45 -3.94 -1.40 -3.17
N CYS A 46 -2.81 -1.05 -3.81
CA CYS A 46 -2.63 0.25 -4.44
C CYS A 46 -3.73 0.53 -5.47
N TYR A 47 -3.99 -0.42 -6.37
CA TYR A 47 -4.99 -0.24 -7.42
C TYR A 47 -6.41 -0.09 -6.87
N GLU A 48 -6.79 -0.90 -5.88
CA GLU A 48 -8.08 -0.79 -5.20
C GLU A 48 -8.23 0.57 -4.55
N GLN A 49 -7.23 1.03 -3.80
CA GLN A 49 -7.26 2.35 -3.17
C GLN A 49 -7.29 3.48 -4.21
N ALA A 50 -6.53 3.38 -5.30
CA ALA A 50 -6.57 4.36 -6.37
C ALA A 50 -7.97 4.50 -6.98
N GLN A 51 -8.71 3.40 -7.12
CA GLN A 51 -10.07 3.40 -7.65
C GLN A 51 -11.11 3.94 -6.65
N GLU A 52 -10.82 3.89 -5.35
CA GLU A 52 -11.70 4.39 -4.28
C GLU A 52 -11.46 5.88 -3.98
N GLU A 53 -10.21 6.31 -3.99
CA GLU A 53 -9.79 7.62 -3.46
C GLU A 53 -9.47 8.65 -4.55
N THR A 54 -9.19 8.20 -5.79
CA THR A 54 -8.83 9.10 -6.90
C THR A 54 -9.88 9.13 -8.00
N LEU A 55 -9.80 10.13 -8.88
CA LEU A 55 -10.64 10.23 -10.09
C LEU A 55 -9.95 9.64 -11.34
N LEU A 56 -8.86 8.88 -11.15
CA LEU A 56 -8.10 8.31 -12.25
C LEU A 56 -8.93 7.32 -13.06
N SER A 57 -8.70 7.31 -14.37
CA SER A 57 -9.17 6.21 -15.20
C SER A 57 -8.53 4.89 -14.77
N ARG A 58 -9.21 3.77 -15.00
CA ARG A 58 -8.68 2.42 -14.72
C ARG A 58 -7.26 2.20 -15.26
N ASN A 59 -6.98 2.69 -16.47
CA ASN A 59 -5.66 2.54 -17.08
C ASN A 59 -4.60 3.42 -16.40
N ALA A 60 -4.97 4.61 -15.96
CA ALA A 60 -4.07 5.49 -15.22
C ALA A 60 -3.76 4.92 -13.82
N ALA A 61 -4.76 4.39 -13.11
CA ALA A 61 -4.57 3.69 -11.84
C ALA A 61 -3.65 2.46 -11.99
N LEU A 62 -3.84 1.66 -13.05
CA LEU A 62 -2.95 0.53 -13.36
C LEU A 62 -1.50 0.98 -13.58
N ARG A 63 -1.27 2.08 -14.32
CA ARG A 63 0.07 2.63 -14.53
C ARG A 63 0.69 3.13 -13.22
N LEU A 64 -0.08 3.86 -12.42
CA LEU A 64 0.36 4.40 -11.13
C LEU A 64 0.83 3.29 -10.18
N CYS A 65 0.05 2.21 -10.07
CA CYS A 65 0.29 1.11 -9.14
C CYS A 65 1.18 -0.01 -9.68
N GLN A 66 1.69 0.13 -10.91
CA GLN A 66 2.56 -0.88 -11.50
C GLN A 66 3.87 -1.01 -10.69
N GLY A 67 4.10 -2.21 -10.15
CA GLY A 67 5.30 -2.50 -9.34
C GLY A 67 5.26 -1.89 -7.94
N ALA A 68 4.13 -1.34 -7.51
CA ALA A 68 3.96 -0.82 -6.16
C ALA A 68 4.17 -1.92 -5.11
N VAL A 69 4.79 -1.56 -3.98
CA VAL A 69 4.97 -2.48 -2.84
C VAL A 69 3.97 -2.21 -1.73
N ASP A 70 3.34 -1.04 -1.79
CA ASP A 70 2.32 -0.54 -0.89
C ASP A 70 1.49 0.52 -1.64
N VAL A 71 0.71 1.29 -0.88
CA VAL A 71 -0.18 2.35 -1.39
C VAL A 71 0.52 3.71 -1.52
N GLY A 72 1.85 3.76 -1.37
CA GLY A 72 2.68 4.95 -1.52
C GLY A 72 2.44 5.73 -2.82
N PRO A 73 2.25 5.08 -3.99
CA PRO A 73 1.98 5.80 -5.23
C PRO A 73 0.67 6.60 -5.19
N VAL A 74 -0.37 6.07 -4.54
CA VAL A 74 -1.66 6.78 -4.37
C VAL A 74 -1.47 8.02 -3.49
N ARG A 75 -0.80 7.86 -2.34
CA ARG A 75 -0.50 8.99 -1.44
C ARG A 75 0.35 10.07 -2.10
N CYS A 76 1.32 9.65 -2.92
CA CYS A 76 2.12 10.58 -3.72
C CYS A 76 1.24 11.30 -4.74
N PHE A 77 0.37 10.57 -5.45
CA PHE A 77 -0.53 11.14 -6.45
C PHE A 77 -1.47 12.18 -5.83
N ASP A 78 -2.09 11.85 -4.70
CA ASP A 78 -2.95 12.80 -3.96
C ASP A 78 -2.18 14.05 -3.54
N ALA A 79 -0.96 13.88 -3.02
CA ALA A 79 -0.10 15.01 -2.69
C ALA A 79 0.27 15.84 -3.93
N ALA A 80 0.47 15.21 -5.09
CA ALA A 80 0.74 15.92 -6.34
C ALA A 80 -0.47 16.72 -6.79
N THR A 81 -1.69 16.16 -6.70
CA THR A 81 -2.93 16.88 -7.07
C THR A 81 -3.25 18.02 -6.10
N ASP A 82 -2.93 17.87 -4.82
CA ASP A 82 -3.21 18.87 -3.79
C ASP A 82 -2.22 20.06 -3.83
N ASN A 83 -0.96 19.79 -4.16
CA ASN A 83 0.12 20.79 -4.00
C ASN A 83 0.69 21.31 -5.33
N THR A 84 0.28 20.76 -6.47
CA THR A 84 0.80 21.15 -7.79
C THR A 84 -0.32 21.36 -8.80
N LEU A 85 0.03 21.90 -9.97
CA LEU A 85 -0.90 22.06 -11.10
C LEU A 85 -0.63 21.03 -12.22
N LEU A 86 0.02 19.91 -11.87
CA LEU A 86 0.31 18.86 -12.83
C LEU A 86 -0.98 18.25 -13.38
N SER A 87 -0.92 17.84 -14.65
CA SER A 87 -1.93 16.95 -15.20
C SER A 87 -1.84 15.57 -14.56
N ASP A 88 -2.96 14.84 -14.54
CA ASP A 88 -3.00 13.47 -14.03
C ASP A 88 -1.92 12.57 -14.65
N ASP A 89 -1.65 12.70 -15.95
CA ASP A 89 -0.62 11.90 -16.63
C ASP A 89 0.78 12.18 -16.09
N LEU A 90 1.10 13.46 -15.80
CA LEU A 90 2.39 13.85 -15.24
C LEU A 90 2.49 13.49 -13.75
N ALA A 91 1.41 13.65 -12.99
CA ALA A 91 1.36 13.22 -11.59
C ALA A 91 1.51 11.70 -11.47
N VAL A 92 0.88 10.91 -12.36
CA VAL A 92 1.08 9.46 -12.42
C VAL A 92 2.54 9.13 -12.73
N LEU A 93 3.17 9.81 -13.69
CA LEU A 93 4.57 9.58 -14.02
C LEU A 93 5.52 9.94 -12.86
N LEU A 94 5.24 11.03 -12.15
CA LEU A 94 6.03 11.48 -11.00
C LEU A 94 5.98 10.46 -9.85
N CYS A 95 4.78 9.93 -9.59
CA CYS A 95 4.47 9.12 -8.42
C CYS A 95 4.51 7.61 -8.64
N GLN A 96 4.65 7.16 -9.89
CA GLN A 96 4.86 5.75 -10.17
C GLN A 96 6.05 5.23 -9.34
N CYS A 97 5.85 4.07 -8.68
CA CYS A 97 6.84 3.41 -7.83
C CYS A 97 7.20 4.10 -6.50
N ALA A 98 6.57 5.23 -6.16
CA ALA A 98 6.87 5.94 -4.94
C ALA A 98 6.45 5.15 -3.69
N THR A 99 7.28 5.15 -2.66
CA THR A 99 6.92 4.65 -1.32
C THR A 99 6.45 5.77 -0.38
N ASP A 100 6.59 7.02 -0.81
CA ASP A 100 6.29 8.23 -0.04
C ASP A 100 6.06 9.44 -0.98
N THR A 101 5.91 10.63 -0.40
CA THR A 101 5.63 11.88 -1.13
C THR A 101 6.89 12.67 -1.53
N THR A 102 8.09 12.10 -1.36
CA THR A 102 9.36 12.77 -1.71
C THR A 102 9.42 13.23 -3.18
N PRO A 103 8.87 12.51 -4.18
CA PRO A 103 8.79 12.99 -5.56
C PRO A 103 8.11 14.36 -5.70
N VAL A 104 7.03 14.57 -4.95
CA VAL A 104 6.27 15.84 -4.95
C VAL A 104 7.12 16.95 -4.32
N ALA A 105 7.78 16.68 -3.19
CA ALA A 105 8.66 17.65 -2.54
C ALA A 105 9.84 18.05 -3.45
N CYS A 106 10.40 17.10 -4.20
CA CYS A 106 11.40 17.39 -5.23
C CYS A 106 10.83 18.30 -6.32
N PHE A 107 9.64 17.96 -6.84
CA PHE A 107 8.99 18.72 -7.92
C PHE A 107 8.71 20.17 -7.52
N GLU A 108 8.10 20.39 -6.35
CA GLU A 108 7.85 21.74 -5.83
C GLU A 108 9.11 22.56 -5.64
N ARG A 109 10.17 21.92 -5.13
CA ARG A 109 11.46 22.59 -4.93
C ARG A 109 12.06 23.01 -6.27
N ALA A 110 12.07 22.11 -7.25
CA ALA A 110 12.59 22.39 -8.58
C ALA A 110 11.78 23.47 -9.32
N GLN A 111 10.45 23.54 -9.13
CA GLN A 111 9.63 24.64 -9.64
C GLN A 111 10.05 26.01 -9.07
N ARG A 112 10.49 26.07 -7.81
CA ARG A 112 10.93 27.33 -7.18
C ARG A 112 12.37 27.69 -7.50
N GLU A 113 13.22 26.70 -7.76
CA GLU A 113 14.68 26.87 -7.87
C GLU A 113 15.20 26.82 -9.31
N THR A 114 14.36 26.45 -10.29
CA THR A 114 14.78 26.27 -11.69
C THR A 114 13.74 26.82 -12.67
N ASP A 115 14.18 27.13 -13.89
CA ASP A 115 13.30 27.52 -15.01
C ASP A 115 12.95 26.33 -15.93
N LEU A 116 13.00 25.10 -15.40
CA LEU A 116 12.67 23.90 -16.17
C LEU A 116 11.16 23.79 -16.38
N SER A 117 10.75 23.20 -17.51
CA SER A 117 9.34 22.85 -17.72
C SER A 117 8.90 21.72 -16.80
N ASP A 118 7.60 21.62 -16.52
CA ASP A 118 7.03 20.57 -15.67
C ASP A 118 7.45 19.17 -16.11
N GLU A 119 7.48 18.88 -17.41
CA GLU A 119 7.91 17.57 -17.92
C GLU A 119 9.37 17.27 -17.58
N ARG A 120 10.23 18.29 -17.64
CA ARG A 120 11.66 18.17 -17.31
C ARG A 120 11.85 18.00 -15.81
N ILE A 121 11.06 18.69 -14.99
CA ILE A 121 11.10 18.54 -13.54
C ILE A 121 10.57 17.16 -13.14
N VAL A 122 9.45 16.70 -13.70
CA VAL A 122 8.93 15.34 -13.46
C VAL A 122 9.99 14.31 -13.80
N GLY A 123 10.65 14.43 -14.96
CA GLY A 123 11.75 13.53 -15.33
C GLY A 123 12.90 13.50 -14.32
N LEU A 124 13.21 14.63 -13.66
CA LEU A 124 14.22 14.72 -12.62
C LEU A 124 13.76 14.15 -11.27
N CYS A 125 12.48 14.31 -10.96
CA CYS A 125 11.91 14.07 -9.63
C CYS A 125 11.11 12.77 -9.50
N THR A 126 11.01 11.95 -10.55
CA THR A 126 10.37 10.63 -10.43
C THR A 126 10.99 9.83 -9.28
N ALA A 127 10.17 9.06 -8.57
CA ALA A 127 10.63 8.21 -7.46
C ALA A 127 11.86 7.37 -7.83
N ARG A 128 11.89 6.85 -9.07
CA ARG A 128 13.00 6.06 -9.62
C ARG A 128 14.33 6.81 -9.64
N VAL A 129 14.31 8.07 -10.07
CA VAL A 129 15.53 8.88 -10.21
C VAL A 129 16.06 9.31 -8.85
N ILE A 130 15.17 9.65 -7.91
CA ILE A 130 15.55 10.12 -6.57
C ILE A 130 15.77 8.98 -5.57
N GLY A 131 15.55 7.72 -5.98
CA GLY A 131 15.86 6.53 -5.19
C GLY A 131 14.82 6.14 -4.14
N THR A 132 13.62 6.72 -4.17
CA THR A 132 12.53 6.43 -3.22
C THR A 132 11.55 5.39 -3.78
N VAL A 133 12.09 4.29 -4.30
CA VAL A 133 11.30 3.20 -4.91
C VAL A 133 11.28 1.93 -4.09
N GLY A 134 10.15 1.22 -4.17
CA GLY A 134 10.02 -0.13 -3.64
C GLY A 134 10.88 -1.15 -4.41
N PRO A 135 11.25 -2.28 -3.79
CA PRO A 135 12.08 -3.33 -4.41
C PRO A 135 11.54 -3.88 -5.74
N ASN A 136 10.22 -3.85 -5.95
CA ASN A 136 9.57 -4.33 -7.16
C ASN A 136 9.75 -3.38 -8.36
N CYS A 137 10.08 -2.11 -8.11
CA CYS A 137 10.22 -1.09 -9.15
C CYS A 137 11.63 -0.94 -9.70
N ALA A 138 12.65 -1.37 -8.94
CA ALA A 138 14.04 -1.38 -9.39
C ALA A 138 14.28 -2.35 -10.57
N ARG A 139 13.38 -3.32 -10.80
CA ARG A 139 13.52 -4.37 -11.82
C ARG A 139 12.87 -4.09 -13.17
N LEU A 140 12.19 -2.94 -13.34
CA LEU A 140 11.39 -2.71 -14.55
C LEU A 140 12.17 -2.24 -15.78
N TYR A 141 13.46 -1.86 -15.67
CA TYR A 141 14.36 -1.59 -16.80
C TYR A 141 15.83 -1.78 -16.41
#